data_AF-A0A179IMK5-F1
#
_entry.id   AF-A0A179IMK5-F1
#
_cell.length_a   1.000
_cell.length_b   1.000
_cell.length_c   1.000
_cell.angle_alpha   90.00
_cell.angle_beta   90.00
_cell.angle_gamma   90.00
#
_symmetry.space_group_name_H-M   'P 1'
#
loop_
_entity.id
_entity.type
_entity.pdbx_description
1 polymer ?
#
loop_
_entity_poly.entity_id
_entity_poly.type
_entity_poly.pdbx_seq_one_letter_code
_entity_poly.pdbx_strand_id
1 'polypeptide(L)'
;VSKQADRLERELRALVRSTAQDEAFRAQHESRLRDMWKEILAVKAHVAREDRDARNVADEECRRETRRVMDEMRSEIAGVKEMVGGLTSTLAELPSAEQMQAALSQSSEGDAARDRQEIILLGPDPNSQQQQPQQQRRSSSNPSIQTRIQDAIKSTRRWNRDHKTTRLAEAVFCANYFKQQSKRDARMAVFLQRSVQRRVQARFPGRPLRPRSLEDFCKVVKWTDVKVVVEELLLRDTTDVTQALQST
;
A
#
# COMPACT_ATOMS: atom_id res chain seq x y z
N VAL A 1 -65.34 -50.20 -21.09
CA VAL A 1 -64.49 -49.36 -20.20
C VAL A 1 -63.46 -50.20 -19.43
N SER A 2 -63.83 -51.33 -18.80
CA SER A 2 -62.88 -52.14 -18.00
C SER A 2 -61.63 -52.63 -18.77
N LYS A 3 -61.76 -53.17 -20.00
CA LYS A 3 -60.60 -53.64 -20.80
C LYS A 3 -59.53 -52.57 -21.08
N GLN A 4 -59.93 -51.31 -21.13
CA GLN A 4 -59.03 -50.19 -21.37
C GLN A 4 -58.30 -49.79 -20.08
N ALA A 5 -59.00 -49.84 -18.94
CA ALA A 5 -58.40 -49.68 -17.63
C ALA A 5 -57.37 -50.79 -17.33
N ASP A 6 -57.70 -52.06 -17.62
CA ASP A 6 -56.80 -53.20 -17.41
C ASP A 6 -55.55 -53.16 -18.29
N ARG A 7 -55.64 -52.52 -19.47
CA ARG A 7 -54.50 -52.28 -20.35
C ARG A 7 -53.61 -51.17 -19.81
N LEU A 8 -54.19 -50.04 -19.42
CA LEU A 8 -53.46 -48.93 -18.83
C LEU A 8 -52.76 -49.34 -17.53
N GLU A 9 -53.41 -50.14 -16.69
CA GLU A 9 -52.80 -50.65 -15.46
C GLU A 9 -51.57 -51.53 -15.74
N ARG A 10 -51.63 -52.37 -16.77
CA ARG A 10 -50.47 -53.19 -17.19
C ARG A 10 -49.33 -52.34 -17.76
N GLU A 11 -49.65 -51.36 -18.60
CA GLU A 11 -48.67 -50.42 -19.16
C GLU A 11 -48.01 -49.58 -18.04
N LEU A 12 -48.81 -49.11 -17.07
CA LEU A 12 -48.31 -48.35 -15.92
C LEU A 12 -47.45 -49.21 -14.99
N ARG A 13 -47.83 -50.47 -14.74
CA ARG A 13 -46.99 -51.43 -13.98
C ARG A 13 -45.70 -51.81 -14.70
N ALA A 14 -45.69 -51.81 -16.04
CA ALA A 14 -44.48 -52.03 -16.83
C ALA A 14 -43.55 -50.82 -16.76
N LEU A 15 -44.10 -49.60 -16.88
CA LEU A 15 -43.37 -48.35 -16.76
C LEU A 15 -42.80 -48.12 -15.35
N VAL A 16 -43.56 -48.45 -14.30
CA VAL A 16 -43.09 -48.40 -12.91
C VAL A 16 -41.96 -49.40 -12.69
N ARG A 17 -42.00 -50.58 -13.31
CA ARG A 17 -40.91 -51.56 -13.23
C ARG A 17 -39.66 -51.10 -13.98
N SER A 18 -39.81 -50.52 -15.17
CA SER A 18 -38.67 -49.98 -15.93
C SER A 18 -38.02 -48.77 -15.25
N THR A 19 -38.80 -47.97 -14.52
CA THR A 19 -38.28 -46.81 -13.76
C THR A 19 -37.78 -47.18 -12.36
N ALA A 20 -38.38 -48.18 -11.70
CA ALA A 20 -37.87 -48.72 -10.43
C ALA A 20 -36.51 -49.42 -10.61
N GLN A 21 -36.27 -50.02 -11.79
CA GLN A 21 -35.03 -50.74 -12.13
C GLN A 21 -33.91 -49.87 -12.71
N ASP A 22 -34.06 -48.55 -12.79
CA ASP A 22 -32.93 -47.68 -13.19
C ASP A 22 -31.91 -47.50 -12.04
N GLU A 23 -31.78 -48.54 -11.22
CA GLU A 23 -30.78 -48.76 -10.20
C GLU A 23 -29.38 -48.79 -10.81
N ALA A 24 -29.23 -49.34 -12.03
CA ALA A 24 -27.97 -49.32 -12.76
C ALA A 24 -27.56 -47.87 -13.14
N PHE A 25 -28.50 -47.07 -13.65
CA PHE A 25 -28.25 -45.65 -13.92
C PHE A 25 -27.93 -44.87 -12.64
N ARG A 26 -28.68 -45.12 -11.55
CA ARG A 26 -28.40 -44.51 -10.24
C ARG A 26 -27.03 -44.89 -9.71
N ALA A 27 -26.65 -46.16 -9.75
CA ALA A 27 -25.35 -46.64 -9.30
C ALA A 27 -24.21 -46.02 -10.13
N GLN A 28 -24.38 -45.92 -11.46
CA GLN A 28 -23.42 -45.27 -12.34
C GLN A 28 -23.29 -43.77 -12.02
N HIS A 29 -24.41 -43.08 -11.83
CA HIS A 29 -24.42 -41.66 -11.51
C HIS A 29 -23.79 -41.37 -10.14
N GLU A 30 -24.11 -42.18 -9.13
CA GLU A 30 -23.48 -42.08 -7.82
C GLU A 30 -21.98 -42.38 -7.86
N SER A 31 -21.54 -43.36 -8.65
CA SER A 31 -20.10 -43.65 -8.83
C SER A 31 -19.39 -42.43 -9.40
N ARG A 32 -19.95 -41.84 -10.46
CA ARG A 32 -19.40 -40.63 -11.08
C ARG A 32 -19.35 -39.46 -10.10
N LEU A 33 -20.39 -39.25 -9.29
CA LEU A 33 -20.40 -38.21 -8.26
C LEU A 33 -19.33 -38.45 -7.19
N ARG A 34 -19.14 -39.70 -6.76
CA ARG A 34 -18.07 -40.07 -5.81
C ARG A 34 -16.69 -39.77 -6.38
N ASP A 35 -16.45 -40.05 -7.66
CA ASP A 35 -15.16 -39.80 -8.29
C ASP A 35 -14.89 -38.31 -8.49
N MET A 36 -15.88 -37.54 -8.95
CA MET A 36 -15.78 -36.07 -8.98
C MET A 36 -15.51 -35.48 -7.60
N TRP A 37 -16.14 -36.01 -6.55
CA TRP A 37 -15.91 -35.54 -5.18
C TRP A 37 -14.48 -35.81 -4.72
N LYS A 38 -13.91 -36.99 -5.03
CA LYS A 38 -12.51 -37.31 -4.74
C LYS A 38 -11.56 -36.36 -5.47
N GLU A 39 -11.85 -36.04 -6.74
CA GLU A 39 -11.04 -35.10 -7.53
C GLU A 39 -11.09 -33.68 -6.94
N ILE A 40 -12.28 -33.20 -6.56
CA ILE A 40 -12.45 -31.90 -5.89
C ILE A 40 -11.63 -31.86 -4.58
N LEU A 41 -11.68 -32.93 -3.78
CA LEU A 41 -10.89 -33.02 -2.55
C LEU A 41 -9.38 -33.04 -2.82
N ALA A 42 -8.93 -33.76 -3.85
CA ALA A 42 -7.53 -33.80 -4.25
C ALA A 42 -7.02 -32.42 -4.71
N VAL A 43 -7.78 -31.73 -5.57
CA VAL A 43 -7.46 -30.37 -6.02
C VAL A 43 -7.44 -29.40 -4.84
N LYS A 44 -8.43 -29.48 -3.94
CA LYS A 44 -8.48 -28.63 -2.75
C LYS A 44 -7.27 -28.87 -1.83
N ALA A 45 -6.84 -30.12 -1.68
CA ALA A 45 -5.64 -30.45 -0.91
C ALA A 45 -4.36 -29.91 -1.57
N HIS A 46 -4.26 -29.99 -2.89
CA HIS A 46 -3.13 -29.44 -3.65
C HIS A 46 -3.02 -27.93 -3.50
N VAL A 47 -4.12 -27.19 -3.73
CA VAL A 47 -4.16 -25.73 -3.59
C VAL A 47 -3.82 -25.30 -2.16
N ALA A 48 -4.35 -26.02 -1.15
CA ALA A 48 -4.03 -25.71 0.25
C ALA A 48 -2.55 -25.96 0.60
N ARG A 49 -1.88 -26.87 -0.10
CA ARG A 49 -0.44 -27.13 0.07
C ARG A 49 0.38 -26.05 -0.62
N GLU A 50 0.07 -25.70 -1.86
CA GLU A 50 0.74 -24.63 -2.59
C GLU A 50 0.64 -23.29 -1.86
N ASP A 51 -0.54 -22.96 -1.30
CA ASP A 51 -0.73 -21.74 -0.50
C ASP A 51 0.14 -21.72 0.76
N ARG A 52 0.33 -22.87 1.42
CA ARG A 52 1.21 -22.97 2.59
C ARG A 52 2.67 -22.83 2.20
N ASP A 53 3.09 -23.50 1.14
CA ASP A 53 4.47 -23.49 0.66
C ASP A 53 4.85 -22.08 0.18
N ALA A 54 3.98 -21.41 -0.58
CA ALA A 54 4.18 -20.02 -0.99
C ALA A 54 4.29 -19.05 0.20
N ARG A 55 3.48 -19.26 1.24
CA ARG A 55 3.53 -18.44 2.47
C ARG A 55 4.83 -18.67 3.26
N ASN A 56 5.32 -19.91 3.33
CA ASN A 56 6.58 -20.24 4.00
C ASN A 56 7.78 -19.63 3.27
N VAL A 57 7.80 -19.66 1.93
CA VAL A 57 8.86 -19.05 1.12
C VAL A 57 8.89 -17.53 1.32
N ALA A 58 7.73 -16.88 1.28
CA ALA A 58 7.64 -15.43 1.50
C ALA A 58 8.08 -15.00 2.92
N ASP A 59 7.77 -15.81 3.95
CA ASP A 59 8.19 -15.54 5.33
C ASP A 59 9.72 -15.68 5.49
N GLU A 60 10.33 -16.67 4.84
CA GLU A 60 11.79 -16.87 4.90
C GLU A 60 12.55 -15.79 4.13
N GLU A 61 12.02 -15.34 2.99
CA GLU A 61 12.57 -14.21 2.24
C GLU A 61 12.49 -12.90 3.05
N CYS A 62 11.35 -12.64 3.69
CA CYS A 62 11.18 -11.49 4.58
C CYS A 62 12.18 -11.50 5.74
N ARG A 63 12.41 -12.65 6.37
CA ARG A 63 13.42 -12.80 7.44
C ARG A 63 14.84 -12.57 6.93
N ARG A 64 15.14 -12.99 5.70
CA ARG A 64 16.46 -12.79 5.10
C ARG A 64 16.70 -11.32 4.81
N GLU A 65 15.72 -10.64 4.24
CA GLU A 65 15.80 -9.21 3.95
C GLU A 65 15.91 -8.38 5.23
N THR A 66 15.15 -8.73 6.27
CA THR A 66 15.24 -8.08 7.58
C THR A 66 16.65 -8.21 8.18
N ARG A 67 17.27 -9.39 8.05
CA ARG A 67 18.67 -9.60 8.51
C ARG A 67 19.65 -8.73 7.71
N ARG A 68 19.52 -8.71 6.40
CA ARG A 68 20.37 -7.89 5.51
C ARG A 68 20.31 -6.41 5.88
N VAL A 69 19.10 -5.86 6.02
CA VAL A 69 18.91 -4.45 6.39
C VAL A 69 19.51 -4.12 7.76
N MET A 70 19.35 -5.03 8.74
CA MET A 70 19.98 -4.83 10.05
C MET A 70 21.50 -4.84 9.98
N ASP A 71 22.09 -5.68 9.14
CA ASP A 71 23.54 -5.74 8.96
C ASP A 71 24.08 -4.50 8.25
N GLU A 72 23.38 -4.02 7.20
CA GLU A 72 23.70 -2.76 6.53
C GLU A 72 23.62 -1.57 7.50
N MET A 73 22.52 -1.46 8.27
CA MET A 73 22.37 -0.42 9.28
C MET A 73 23.47 -0.47 10.35
N ARG A 74 23.87 -1.66 10.80
CA ARG A 74 24.97 -1.83 11.76
C ARG A 74 26.29 -1.35 11.16
N SER A 75 26.55 -1.64 9.89
CA SER A 75 27.74 -1.19 9.17
C SER A 75 27.75 0.34 9.02
N GLU A 76 26.62 0.94 8.65
CA GLU A 76 26.51 2.40 8.54
C GLU A 76 26.72 3.09 9.88
N ILE A 77 26.14 2.57 10.97
CA ILE A 77 26.35 3.09 12.33
C ILE A 77 27.82 3.00 12.73
N ALA A 78 28.49 1.88 12.41
CA ALA A 78 29.91 1.74 12.66
C ALA A 78 30.73 2.80 11.91
N GLY A 79 30.43 3.04 10.62
CA GLY A 79 31.07 4.08 9.82
C GLY A 79 30.82 5.49 10.35
N VAL A 80 29.59 5.81 10.78
CA VAL A 80 29.28 7.11 11.42
C VAL A 80 30.07 7.29 12.71
N LYS A 81 30.16 6.24 13.54
CA LYS A 81 30.92 6.28 14.78
C LYS A 81 32.41 6.52 14.51
N GLU A 82 32.96 5.92 13.47
CA GLU A 82 34.34 6.14 13.03
C GLU A 82 34.56 7.58 12.56
N MET A 83 33.67 8.12 11.72
CA MET A 83 33.75 9.52 11.26
C MET A 83 33.68 10.51 12.43
N VAL A 84 32.77 10.29 13.38
CA VAL A 84 32.66 11.13 14.60
C VAL A 84 33.91 11.00 15.47
N GLY A 85 34.48 9.79 15.59
CA GLY A 85 35.75 9.57 16.26
C GLY A 85 36.88 10.38 15.62
N GLY A 86 36.99 10.32 14.29
CA GLY A 86 37.97 11.10 13.52
C GLY A 86 37.79 12.61 13.71
N LEU A 87 36.56 13.12 13.62
CA LEU A 87 36.28 14.54 13.87
C LEU A 87 36.67 14.95 15.30
N THR A 88 36.38 14.13 16.29
CA THR A 88 36.74 14.40 17.69
C THR A 88 38.26 14.48 17.87
N SER A 89 39.01 13.58 17.22
CA SER A 89 40.47 13.64 17.19
C SER A 89 40.99 14.91 16.51
N THR A 90 40.44 15.29 15.34
CA THR A 90 40.85 16.55 14.69
C THR A 90 40.53 17.78 15.54
N LEU A 91 39.42 17.76 16.28
CA LEU A 91 39.04 18.85 17.18
C LEU A 91 39.98 18.94 18.40
N ALA A 92 40.55 17.82 18.84
CA ALA A 92 41.54 17.77 19.91
C ALA A 92 42.94 18.23 19.45
N GLU A 93 43.23 18.14 18.16
CA GLU A 93 44.47 18.65 17.54
C GLU A 93 44.38 20.14 17.19
N LEU A 94 43.20 20.76 17.24
CA LEU A 94 43.08 22.19 17.06
C LEU A 94 43.77 22.93 18.22
N PRO A 95 44.62 23.94 17.92
CA PRO A 95 45.31 24.69 18.95
C PRO A 95 44.31 25.41 19.87
N SER A 96 44.63 25.47 21.16
CA SER A 96 43.81 26.18 22.16
C SER A 96 43.60 27.63 21.74
N ALA A 97 42.45 28.23 22.07
CA ALA A 97 42.14 29.64 21.77
C ALA A 97 43.24 30.60 22.28
N GLU A 98 43.93 30.24 23.36
CA GLU A 98 45.07 30.96 23.91
C GLU A 98 46.32 30.88 23.01
N GLN A 99 46.57 29.75 22.35
CA GLN A 99 47.67 29.57 21.40
C GLN A 99 47.41 30.33 20.08
N MET A 100 46.16 30.40 19.63
CA MET A 100 45.78 31.22 18.47
C MET A 100 45.87 32.72 18.77
N GLN A 101 45.49 33.18 19.97
CA GLN A 101 45.70 34.58 20.37
C GLN A 101 47.19 34.92 20.50
N ALA A 102 48.02 34.02 21.05
CA ALA A 102 49.46 34.23 21.12
C ALA A 102 50.12 34.34 19.74
N ALA A 103 49.68 33.55 18.75
CA ALA A 103 50.16 33.65 17.37
C ALA A 103 49.75 34.96 16.67
N LEU A 104 48.54 35.47 16.96
CA LEU A 104 48.08 36.78 16.46
C LEU A 104 48.80 37.95 17.14
N SER A 105 49.13 37.82 18.43
CA SER A 105 49.93 38.81 19.17
C SER A 105 51.39 38.88 18.72
N GLN A 106 51.95 37.79 18.17
CA GLN A 106 53.32 37.78 17.62
C GLN A 106 53.42 38.35 16.19
N SER A 107 52.30 38.60 15.52
CA SER A 107 52.28 39.15 14.15
C SER A 107 52.02 40.68 14.11
N SER A 108 52.08 41.37 15.26
CA SER A 108 51.79 42.81 15.35
C SER A 108 52.90 43.58 16.07
N GLU A 109 54.13 43.48 15.57
CA GLU A 109 55.17 44.49 15.79
C GLU A 109 55.63 45.03 14.43
N GLY A 110 55.01 46.13 13.99
CA GLY A 110 55.35 46.80 12.75
C GLY A 110 54.39 47.93 12.39
N ASP A 111 54.83 49.16 12.69
CA ASP A 111 54.36 50.46 12.21
C ASP A 111 53.09 51.11 12.82
N ALA A 112 53.39 52.08 13.68
CA ALA A 112 52.55 53.22 13.99
C ALA A 112 52.66 54.27 12.87
N ALA A 113 51.52 54.81 12.39
CA ALA A 113 51.22 56.24 12.39
C ALA A 113 49.93 56.60 11.63
N ARG A 114 49.06 57.37 12.31
CA ARG A 114 47.95 58.22 11.82
C ARG A 114 46.75 57.46 11.23
N ASP A 115 45.50 57.77 11.57
CA ASP A 115 44.94 59.11 11.69
C ASP A 115 43.67 59.12 12.57
N ARG A 116 43.40 60.30 13.14
CA ARG A 116 42.15 60.65 13.84
C ARG A 116 40.98 60.65 12.84
N GLN A 117 39.81 60.12 13.21
CA GLN A 117 38.62 60.95 13.46
C GLN A 117 37.38 60.16 13.92
N GLU A 118 36.70 60.81 14.87
CA GLU A 118 35.26 60.85 15.16
C GLU A 118 34.47 59.66 15.75
N ILE A 119 34.17 59.89 17.02
CA ILE A 119 33.04 59.45 17.83
C ILE A 119 31.73 59.99 17.25
N ILE A 120 30.72 59.15 17.02
CA ILE A 120 29.32 59.45 17.38
C ILE A 120 28.69 58.20 18.01
N LEU A 121 28.28 58.37 19.27
CA LEU A 121 27.46 57.49 20.10
C LEU A 121 25.96 57.60 19.74
N LEU A 122 25.19 56.64 20.27
CA LEU A 122 23.74 56.64 20.58
C LEU A 122 22.81 55.84 19.63
N GLY A 123 22.42 54.65 20.09
CA GLY A 123 21.06 54.08 19.84
C GLY A 123 20.00 54.83 20.66
N PRO A 124 18.79 54.30 20.97
CA PRO A 124 18.20 52.97 20.67
C PRO A 124 16.76 53.01 20.07
N ASP A 125 16.20 51.82 19.79
CA ASP A 125 14.76 51.45 19.56
C ASP A 125 13.75 52.16 20.50
N PRO A 126 12.39 52.22 20.27
CA PRO A 126 11.52 51.12 19.78
C PRO A 126 10.16 51.48 19.08
N ASN A 127 9.48 50.41 18.60
CA ASN A 127 8.02 50.12 18.67
C ASN A 127 6.97 50.67 17.65
N SER A 128 6.19 49.69 17.17
CA SER A 128 4.72 49.68 16.97
C SER A 128 4.08 50.23 15.69
N GLN A 129 3.68 49.31 14.81
CA GLN A 129 2.37 49.17 14.11
C GLN A 129 2.56 48.12 12.99
N GLN A 130 1.71 47.16 12.67
CA GLN A 130 0.34 46.85 13.05
C GLN A 130 0.04 45.43 12.57
N GLN A 131 -0.85 44.75 13.27
CA GLN A 131 -1.33 43.40 13.00
C GLN A 131 -2.10 43.32 11.67
N GLN A 132 -1.73 42.38 10.81
CA GLN A 132 -2.67 41.64 9.97
C GLN A 132 -2.29 40.17 9.98
N PRO A 133 -3.22 39.23 10.28
CA PRO A 133 -2.97 37.82 10.06
C PRO A 133 -2.98 37.56 8.56
N GLN A 134 -1.84 37.77 7.90
CA GLN A 134 -1.60 37.15 6.61
C GLN A 134 -1.64 35.65 6.85
N GLN A 135 -2.78 35.05 6.50
CA GLN A 135 -2.89 33.68 6.10
C GLN A 135 -1.61 33.33 5.36
N GLN A 136 -0.77 32.52 6.02
CA GLN A 136 0.31 31.81 5.38
C GLN A 136 -0.33 31.10 4.20
N ARG A 137 -0.23 31.72 3.03
CA ARG A 137 -0.20 31.05 1.76
C ARG A 137 0.92 30.04 1.94
N ARG A 138 0.54 28.83 2.38
CA ARG A 138 1.40 27.67 2.33
C ARG A 138 1.93 27.70 0.92
N SER A 139 3.22 27.97 0.79
CA SER A 139 3.98 27.64 -0.41
C SER A 139 3.43 26.28 -0.84
N SER A 140 2.82 26.25 -2.02
CA SER A 140 2.23 25.04 -2.59
C SER A 140 3.37 24.13 -3.00
N SER A 141 4.15 23.66 -2.03
CA SER A 141 5.00 22.50 -2.19
C SER A 141 4.02 21.37 -2.41
N ASN A 142 3.94 20.91 -3.66
CA ASN A 142 3.23 19.68 -3.96
C ASN A 142 3.73 18.64 -2.95
N PRO A 143 2.83 18.00 -2.18
CA PRO A 143 3.25 17.06 -1.16
C PRO A 143 4.14 16.01 -1.82
N SER A 144 5.27 15.70 -1.19
CA SER A 144 6.21 14.70 -1.71
C SER A 144 5.46 13.40 -1.99
N ILE A 145 5.94 12.62 -2.96
CA ILE A 145 5.30 11.35 -3.33
C ILE A 145 5.17 10.43 -2.11
N GLN A 146 6.20 10.40 -1.25
CA GLN A 146 6.16 9.66 0.00
C GLN A 146 5.04 10.14 0.94
N THR A 147 4.84 11.46 1.05
CA THR A 147 3.73 12.03 1.83
C THR A 147 2.39 11.58 1.26
N ARG A 148 2.23 11.61 -0.07
CA ARG A 148 1.00 11.19 -0.76
C ARG A 148 0.69 9.70 -0.56
N ILE A 149 1.71 8.84 -0.60
CA ILE A 149 1.60 7.40 -0.30
C ILE A 149 1.16 7.18 1.14
N GLN A 150 1.85 7.80 2.12
CA GLN A 150 1.49 7.69 3.54
C GLN A 150 0.08 8.19 3.80
N ASP A 151 -0.31 9.25 3.10
CA ASP A 151 -1.63 9.82 3.16
C ASP A 151 -2.70 8.87 2.61
N ALA A 152 -2.46 8.20 1.49
CA ALA A 152 -3.34 7.18 0.95
C ALA A 152 -3.46 5.98 1.90
N ILE A 153 -2.36 5.55 2.54
CA ILE A 153 -2.36 4.46 3.53
C ILE A 153 -3.20 4.85 4.75
N LYS A 154 -2.99 6.03 5.34
CA LYS A 154 -3.75 6.52 6.50
C LYS A 154 -5.24 6.62 6.19
N SER A 155 -5.59 7.16 5.01
CA SER A 155 -6.95 7.22 4.51
C SER A 155 -7.56 5.81 4.43
N THR A 156 -6.88 4.88 3.78
CA THR A 156 -7.35 3.50 3.60
C THR A 156 -7.52 2.76 4.93
N ARG A 157 -6.63 2.98 5.91
CA ARG A 157 -6.78 2.44 7.27
C ARG A 157 -8.01 2.99 7.99
N ARG A 158 -8.31 4.29 7.84
CA ARG A 158 -9.53 4.91 8.37
C ARG A 158 -10.77 4.28 7.73
N TRP A 159 -10.82 4.24 6.40
CA TRP A 159 -11.91 3.60 5.67
C TRP A 159 -12.07 2.11 6.01
N ASN A 160 -10.98 1.38 6.25
CA ASN A 160 -11.06 -0.01 6.65
C ASN A 160 -11.68 -0.20 8.05
N ARG A 161 -11.51 0.76 8.96
CA ARG A 161 -12.23 0.75 10.23
C ARG A 161 -13.71 1.04 10.01
N ASP A 162 -14.02 2.06 9.21
CA ASP A 162 -15.40 2.43 8.86
C ASP A 162 -16.15 1.28 8.15
N HIS A 163 -15.46 0.51 7.30
CA HIS A 163 -16.02 -0.65 6.59
C HIS A 163 -16.51 -1.76 7.53
N LYS A 164 -15.88 -1.92 8.70
CA LYS A 164 -16.27 -2.97 9.66
C LYS A 164 -17.60 -2.69 10.35
N THR A 165 -18.01 -1.43 10.42
CA THR A 165 -19.20 -1.00 11.15
C THR A 165 -20.28 -0.43 10.23
N THR A 166 -19.95 -0.17 8.96
CA THR A 166 -20.90 0.36 7.99
C THR A 166 -21.98 -0.65 7.63
N ARG A 167 -23.17 -0.13 7.30
CA ARG A 167 -24.30 -0.88 6.72
C ARG A 167 -24.47 -0.62 5.22
N LEU A 168 -23.56 0.15 4.62
CA LEU A 168 -23.60 0.46 3.19
C LEU A 168 -23.29 -0.79 2.37
N ALA A 169 -23.93 -0.93 1.21
CA ALA A 169 -23.55 -1.95 0.24
C ALA A 169 -22.09 -1.75 -0.22
N GLU A 170 -21.35 -2.85 -0.45
CA GLU A 170 -19.93 -2.79 -0.80
C GLU A 170 -19.65 -1.88 -2.00
N ALA A 171 -20.48 -1.94 -3.04
CA ALA A 171 -20.33 -1.12 -4.24
C ALA A 171 -20.42 0.38 -3.93
N VAL A 172 -21.37 0.78 -3.08
CA VAL A 172 -21.56 2.18 -2.66
C VAL A 172 -20.39 2.62 -1.79
N PHE A 173 -19.95 1.76 -0.88
CA PHE A 173 -18.81 2.02 -0.02
C PHE A 173 -17.52 2.25 -0.81
N CYS A 174 -17.20 1.36 -1.75
CA CYS A 174 -16.01 1.46 -2.61
C CYS A 174 -16.07 2.72 -3.50
N ALA A 175 -17.24 3.03 -4.07
CA ALA A 175 -17.41 4.25 -4.87
C ALA A 175 -17.16 5.50 -4.03
N ASN A 176 -17.66 5.55 -2.80
CA ASN A 176 -17.44 6.67 -1.89
C ASN A 176 -15.96 6.80 -1.49
N TYR A 177 -15.27 5.69 -1.23
CA TYR A 177 -13.83 5.70 -0.98
C TYR A 177 -13.07 6.31 -2.16
N PHE A 178 -13.31 5.82 -3.39
CA PHE A 178 -12.62 6.32 -4.57
C PHE A 178 -12.94 7.78 -4.89
N LYS A 179 -14.19 8.22 -4.68
CA LYS A 179 -14.58 9.64 -4.78
C LYS A 179 -13.84 10.51 -3.76
N GLN A 180 -13.69 10.02 -2.53
CA GLN A 180 -12.97 10.77 -1.50
C GLN A 180 -11.47 10.79 -1.78
N GLN A 181 -10.91 9.69 -2.26
CA GLN A 181 -9.52 9.61 -2.64
C GLN A 181 -9.22 10.51 -3.84
N SER A 182 -10.09 10.59 -4.84
CA SER A 182 -9.89 11.45 -6.01
C SER A 182 -9.93 12.94 -5.68
N LYS A 183 -10.77 13.35 -4.71
CA LYS A 183 -10.79 14.72 -4.18
C LYS A 183 -9.47 15.11 -3.52
N ARG A 184 -8.80 14.16 -2.86
CA ARG A 184 -7.54 14.38 -2.14
C ARG A 184 -6.32 14.25 -3.05
N ASP A 185 -6.35 13.25 -3.92
CA ASP A 185 -5.28 12.93 -4.86
C ASP A 185 -5.85 12.18 -6.08
N ALA A 186 -6.14 12.92 -7.15
CA ALA A 186 -6.72 12.37 -8.36
C ALA A 186 -5.81 11.33 -9.04
N ARG A 187 -4.49 11.57 -9.09
CA ARG A 187 -3.55 10.63 -9.73
C ARG A 187 -3.45 9.33 -8.95
N MET A 188 -3.35 9.41 -7.62
CA MET A 188 -3.37 8.22 -6.76
C MET A 188 -4.68 7.45 -6.91
N ALA A 189 -5.82 8.15 -6.96
CA ALA A 189 -7.12 7.49 -7.13
C ALA A 189 -7.22 6.73 -8.46
N VAL A 190 -6.78 7.33 -9.57
CA VAL A 190 -6.75 6.67 -10.89
C VAL A 190 -5.82 5.46 -10.88
N PHE A 191 -4.63 5.60 -10.28
CA PHE A 191 -3.68 4.50 -10.17
C PHE A 191 -4.27 3.32 -9.39
N LEU A 192 -4.85 3.58 -8.22
CA LEU A 192 -5.52 2.55 -7.41
C LEU A 192 -6.70 1.92 -8.15
N GLN A 193 -7.54 2.71 -8.84
CA GLN A 193 -8.65 2.19 -9.63
C GLN A 193 -8.18 1.24 -10.74
N ARG A 194 -7.15 1.62 -11.50
CA ARG A 194 -6.57 0.77 -12.55
C ARG A 194 -6.00 -0.53 -11.99
N SER A 195 -5.32 -0.46 -10.86
CA SER A 195 -4.75 -1.65 -10.21
C SER A 195 -5.83 -2.57 -9.65
N VAL A 196 -6.87 -2.03 -9.03
CA VAL A 196 -8.05 -2.82 -8.63
C VAL A 196 -8.75 -3.41 -9.85
N GLN A 197 -8.89 -2.66 -10.94
CA GLN A 197 -9.48 -3.19 -12.17
C GLN A 197 -8.69 -4.38 -12.73
N ARG A 198 -7.35 -4.29 -12.78
CA ARG A 198 -6.49 -5.43 -13.19
C ARG A 198 -6.74 -6.67 -12.32
N ARG A 199 -6.79 -6.48 -11.00
CA ARG A 199 -7.06 -7.57 -10.06
C ARG A 199 -8.45 -8.17 -10.25
N VAL A 200 -9.49 -7.35 -10.37
CA VAL A 200 -10.86 -7.83 -10.56
C VAL A 200 -11.01 -8.52 -11.92
N GLN A 201 -10.35 -8.01 -12.97
CA GLN A 201 -10.33 -8.63 -14.30
C GLN A 201 -9.77 -10.05 -14.27
N ALA A 202 -8.74 -10.31 -13.44
CA ALA A 202 -8.18 -11.65 -13.27
C ALA A 202 -9.20 -12.67 -12.72
N ARG A 203 -10.24 -12.22 -12.00
CA ARG A 203 -11.33 -13.09 -11.51
C ARG A 203 -12.35 -13.45 -12.59
N PHE A 204 -12.37 -12.73 -13.71
CA PHE A 204 -13.32 -12.93 -14.80
C PHE A 204 -12.57 -13.17 -16.13
N PRO A 205 -11.86 -14.30 -16.26
CA PRO A 205 -11.17 -14.64 -17.50
C PRO A 205 -12.19 -14.70 -18.66
N GLY A 206 -11.87 -14.04 -19.77
CA GLY A 206 -12.72 -14.01 -20.97
C GLY A 206 -13.82 -12.94 -21.01
N ARG A 207 -14.04 -12.16 -19.94
CA ARG A 207 -15.00 -11.03 -19.95
C ARG A 207 -14.30 -9.71 -19.69
N PRO A 208 -14.06 -8.86 -20.71
CA PRO A 208 -13.42 -7.57 -20.50
C PRO A 208 -14.32 -6.65 -19.65
N LEU A 209 -13.82 -6.24 -18.49
CA LEU A 209 -14.43 -5.23 -17.65
C LEU A 209 -14.11 -3.86 -18.25
N ARG A 210 -15.06 -3.34 -19.02
CA ARG A 210 -15.10 -1.93 -19.45
C ARG A 210 -16.21 -1.20 -18.69
N PRO A 211 -15.98 -0.84 -17.42
CA PRO A 211 -16.94 -0.04 -16.68
C PRO A 211 -17.13 1.33 -17.36
N ARG A 212 -18.38 1.77 -17.50
CA ARG A 212 -18.73 3.07 -18.10
C ARG A 212 -18.71 4.21 -17.08
N SER A 213 -18.75 3.87 -15.79
CA SER A 213 -18.71 4.80 -14.67
C SER A 213 -18.02 4.16 -13.47
N LEU A 214 -17.67 4.98 -12.47
CA LEU A 214 -17.14 4.49 -11.20
C LEU A 214 -18.15 3.58 -10.49
N GLU A 215 -19.43 3.93 -10.56
CA GLU A 215 -20.52 3.15 -9.97
C GLU A 215 -20.62 1.76 -10.62
N ASP A 216 -20.51 1.67 -11.95
CA ASP A 216 -20.50 0.39 -12.66
C ASP A 216 -19.28 -0.45 -12.33
N PHE A 217 -18.11 0.19 -12.20
CA PHE A 217 -16.90 -0.49 -11.75
C PHE A 217 -17.09 -1.06 -10.35
N CYS A 218 -17.62 -0.27 -9.41
CA CYS A 218 -17.77 -0.69 -8.03
C CYS A 218 -18.81 -1.79 -7.81
N LYS A 219 -19.71 -2.07 -8.78
CA LYS A 219 -20.63 -3.23 -8.70
C LYS A 219 -19.90 -4.58 -8.63
N VAL A 220 -18.69 -4.66 -9.17
CA VAL A 220 -17.88 -5.89 -9.22
C VAL A 220 -16.64 -5.85 -8.32
N VAL A 221 -16.43 -4.75 -7.60
CA VAL A 221 -15.30 -4.54 -6.69
C VAL A 221 -15.77 -4.81 -5.27
N LYS A 222 -14.97 -5.59 -4.53
CA LYS A 222 -15.15 -5.77 -3.09
C LYS A 222 -14.12 -4.93 -2.34
N TRP A 223 -14.43 -4.56 -1.09
CA TRP A 223 -13.47 -3.80 -0.29
C TRP A 223 -12.15 -4.56 -0.07
N THR A 224 -12.23 -5.89 -0.02
CA THR A 224 -11.07 -6.78 0.02
C THR A 224 -10.14 -6.60 -1.19
N ASP A 225 -10.66 -6.32 -2.38
CA ASP A 225 -9.82 -6.06 -3.56
C ASP A 225 -9.02 -4.76 -3.41
N VAL A 226 -9.67 -3.72 -2.88
CA VAL A 226 -9.02 -2.42 -2.60
C VAL A 226 -7.92 -2.59 -1.55
N LYS A 227 -8.20 -3.31 -0.46
CA LYS A 227 -7.22 -3.57 0.60
C LYS A 227 -5.96 -4.26 0.07
N VAL A 228 -6.14 -5.33 -0.70
CA VAL A 228 -5.01 -6.12 -1.21
C VAL A 228 -4.17 -5.27 -2.15
N VAL A 229 -4.80 -4.52 -3.06
CA VAL A 229 -4.07 -3.62 -3.96
C VAL A 229 -3.29 -2.55 -3.21
N VAL A 230 -3.86 -1.96 -2.16
CA VAL A 230 -3.15 -0.97 -1.33
C VAL A 230 -1.99 -1.62 -0.57
N GLU A 231 -2.15 -2.85 -0.08
CA GLU A 231 -1.08 -3.58 0.60
C GLU A 231 0.06 -3.93 -0.36
N GLU A 232 -0.25 -4.42 -1.55
CA GLU A 232 0.73 -4.74 -2.58
C GLU A 232 1.47 -3.47 -3.06
N LEU A 233 0.76 -2.39 -3.39
CA LEU A 233 1.34 -1.23 -4.10
C LEU A 233 1.79 -0.08 -3.20
N LEU A 234 1.23 0.05 -1.99
CA LEU A 234 1.60 1.16 -1.10
C LEU A 234 2.42 0.69 0.11
N LEU A 235 2.42 -0.61 0.44
CA LEU A 235 3.18 -1.14 1.57
C LEU A 235 4.34 -2.03 1.17
N ARG A 236 4.20 -2.86 0.12
CA ARG A 236 5.25 -3.79 -0.32
C ARG A 236 6.16 -3.18 -1.38
N ASP A 237 5.59 -2.75 -2.50
CA ASP A 237 6.34 -2.20 -3.62
C ASP A 237 5.74 -0.87 -4.10
N THR A 238 6.40 0.22 -3.74
CA THR A 238 5.97 1.58 -4.09
C THR A 238 6.53 2.05 -5.42
N THR A 239 7.30 1.23 -6.14
CA THR A 239 8.03 1.62 -7.36
C THR A 239 7.06 2.07 -8.46
N ASP A 240 6.07 1.24 -8.78
CA ASP A 240 5.05 1.53 -9.79
C ASP A 240 4.23 2.80 -9.46
N VAL A 241 3.88 2.97 -8.18
CA VAL A 241 3.15 4.15 -7.71
C VAL A 241 4.02 5.38 -7.85
N THR A 242 5.28 5.29 -7.45
CA THR A 242 6.21 6.40 -7.50
C THR A 242 6.43 6.83 -8.95
N GLN A 243 6.66 5.89 -9.86
CA GLN A 243 6.80 6.16 -11.30
C GLN A 243 5.52 6.77 -11.89
N ALA A 244 4.34 6.23 -11.57
CA ALA A 244 3.07 6.75 -12.06
C ALA A 244 2.75 8.16 -11.52
N LEU A 245 3.25 8.49 -10.33
CA LEU A 245 3.09 9.82 -9.74
C LEU A 245 4.17 10.82 -10.19
N GLN A 246 5.35 10.34 -10.59
CA GLN A 246 6.47 11.13 -11.14
C GLN A 246 6.25 11.53 -12.59
N SER A 247 5.73 10.63 -13.43
CA SER A 247 5.54 10.82 -14.87
C SER A 247 4.74 12.10 -15.16
N THR A 248 5.48 13.17 -15.46
CA THR A 248 5.02 14.48 -15.93
C THR A 248 6.08 14.99 -16.90
#